data_AF-A0A8T4M3F1-F1
#
_entry.id   AF-A0A8T4M3F1-F1
#
_cell.length_a   1.000
_cell.length_b   1.000
_cell.length_c   1.000
_cell.angle_alpha   90.00
_cell.angle_beta   90.00
_cell.angle_gamma   90.00
#
_symmetry.space_group_name_H-M   'P 1'
#
loop_
_entity.id
_entity.type
_entity.pdbx_description
1 polymer ?
#
loop_
_entity_poly.entity_id
_entity_poly.type
_entity_poly.pdbx_seq_one_letter_code
_entity_poly.pdbx_strand_id
1 'polypeptide(L)'
;MIKKGEAVKIFGLAVMTLFIVVLLISLASSESGFLKSLRSILTGKATSQTFNLNISVGNSAPNITAVYIGSSQSPSEGGVRNIQFYFTANDTDGSANIDTASGKANFTFYNASSTIVRTNNSCVSLGAIDTKTLNFSCTVGLWYFDPQLSLWGVTAYVTDNSAAAGQNTTNNFTYQSLQAFVLHPSALTFNSINPGGTNTSSSNDPLVLNNTGNYHFSQTTANVSINATDLAGEANGAYALYANNFTVGNTTGGSPLIECGGAGSFFMTKSAYKNITSAVLGYGNLSAGSGTAQSNTYVCLTLAGNELTSQAYSTGGPNSNGAWTVKVG
;
A
#
# COMPACT_ATOMS: atom_id res chain seq x y z
N MET A 1 -4.13 95.92 -5.35
CA MET A 1 -3.72 96.32 -6.72
C MET A 1 -2.33 95.76 -7.00
N ILE A 2 -2.24 94.58 -7.63
CA ILE A 2 -0.95 94.03 -8.07
C ILE A 2 -0.51 94.85 -9.28
N LYS A 3 0.70 95.43 -9.23
CA LYS A 3 1.21 96.28 -10.31
C LYS A 3 1.28 95.44 -11.60
N LYS A 4 0.79 95.99 -12.70
CA LYS A 4 0.62 95.34 -14.02
C LYS A 4 1.90 94.64 -14.56
N GLY A 5 3.08 94.96 -14.03
CA GLY A 5 4.35 94.31 -14.35
C GLY A 5 4.72 93.06 -13.53
N GLU A 6 4.15 92.83 -12.35
CA GLU A 6 4.41 91.62 -11.54
C GLU A 6 3.55 90.43 -11.99
N ALA A 7 2.33 90.67 -12.46
CA ALA A 7 1.44 89.64 -12.99
C ALA A 7 2.04 88.91 -14.21
N VAL A 8 2.80 89.62 -15.07
CA VAL A 8 3.46 89.05 -16.25
C VAL A 8 4.62 88.13 -15.87
N LYS A 9 5.36 88.45 -14.80
CA LYS A 9 6.47 87.63 -14.31
C LYS A 9 5.98 86.34 -13.63
N ILE A 10 4.91 86.42 -12.86
CA ILE A 10 4.30 85.25 -12.21
C ILE A 10 3.66 84.32 -13.24
N PHE A 11 3.00 84.88 -14.27
CA PHE A 11 2.43 84.08 -15.36
C PHE A 11 3.52 83.40 -16.20
N GLY A 12 4.61 84.10 -16.51
CA GLY A 12 5.76 83.53 -17.23
C GLY A 12 6.44 82.39 -16.46
N LEU A 13 6.60 82.53 -15.13
CA LEU A 13 7.20 81.50 -14.28
C LEU A 13 6.30 80.28 -14.14
N ALA A 14 4.99 80.47 -13.99
CA ALA A 14 4.02 79.36 -13.93
C ALA A 14 3.96 78.56 -15.23
N VAL A 15 4.01 79.23 -16.39
CA VAL A 15 4.03 78.57 -17.70
C VAL A 15 5.33 77.79 -17.92
N MET A 16 6.48 78.36 -17.53
CA MET A 16 7.77 77.66 -17.68
C MET A 16 7.88 76.45 -16.74
N THR A 17 7.36 76.55 -15.51
CA THR A 17 7.35 75.43 -14.55
C THR A 17 6.43 74.31 -15.02
N LEU A 18 5.26 74.65 -15.58
CA LEU A 18 4.36 73.67 -16.18
C LEU A 18 5.01 72.97 -17.38
N PHE A 19 5.74 73.71 -18.21
CA PHE A 19 6.45 73.14 -19.36
C PHE A 19 7.57 72.18 -18.95
N ILE A 20 8.31 72.52 -17.88
CA ILE A 20 9.38 71.67 -17.34
C ILE A 20 8.80 70.42 -16.67
N VAL A 21 7.68 70.52 -15.95
CA VAL A 21 7.00 69.35 -15.36
C VAL A 21 6.46 68.41 -16.45
N VAL A 22 5.89 68.95 -17.54
CA VAL A 22 5.44 68.16 -18.69
C VAL A 22 6.62 67.50 -19.41
N LEU A 23 7.75 68.21 -19.55
CA LEU A 23 8.97 67.68 -20.16
C LEU A 23 9.60 66.56 -19.29
N LEU A 24 9.60 66.71 -17.97
CA LEU A 24 10.09 65.69 -17.03
C LEU A 24 9.18 64.45 -16.98
N ILE A 25 7.86 64.61 -17.10
CA ILE A 25 6.92 63.48 -17.25
C ILE A 25 7.14 62.77 -18.60
N SER A 26 7.59 63.48 -19.64
CA SER A 26 7.88 62.87 -20.95
C SER A 26 9.22 62.12 -21.03
N LEU A 27 10.14 62.37 -20.08
CA LEU A 27 11.47 61.74 -20.03
C LEU A 27 11.56 60.57 -19.05
N ALA A 28 10.53 60.37 -18.21
CA ALA A 28 10.46 59.30 -17.21
C ALA A 28 9.45 58.21 -17.59
N SER A 29 9.61 57.58 -18.75
CA SER A 29 9.08 56.23 -18.96
C SER A 29 9.84 55.54 -20.08
N SER A 30 10.69 54.58 -19.72
CA SER A 30 10.91 53.40 -20.56
C SER A 30 9.54 52.74 -20.74
N GLU A 31 8.83 53.10 -21.81
CA GLU A 31 7.46 52.68 -22.02
C GLU A 31 7.40 51.16 -22.17
N SER A 32 6.81 50.48 -21.19
CA SER A 32 6.24 49.16 -21.41
C SER A 32 5.22 49.28 -22.53
N GLY A 33 5.18 48.30 -23.45
CA GLY A 33 4.28 48.30 -24.61
C GLY A 33 2.80 48.53 -24.28
N PHE A 34 2.42 48.31 -23.01
CA PHE A 34 1.11 48.64 -22.46
C PHE A 34 0.77 50.15 -22.52
N LEU A 35 1.66 51.05 -22.06
CA LEU A 35 1.35 52.50 -22.03
C LEU A 35 1.28 53.11 -23.44
N LYS A 36 2.14 52.64 -24.35
CA LYS A 36 2.13 53.04 -25.76
C LYS A 36 0.87 52.55 -26.48
N SER A 37 0.47 51.30 -26.22
CA SER A 37 -0.78 50.73 -26.75
C SER A 37 -2.01 51.44 -26.19
N LEU A 38 -2.05 51.69 -24.88
CA LEU A 38 -3.15 52.39 -24.21
C LEU A 38 -3.33 53.82 -24.74
N ARG A 39 -2.24 54.57 -24.99
CA ARG A 39 -2.28 55.90 -25.61
C ARG A 39 -2.74 55.85 -27.08
N SER A 40 -2.38 54.80 -27.82
CA SER A 40 -2.81 54.62 -29.22
C SER A 40 -4.30 54.25 -29.36
N ILE A 41 -4.90 53.65 -28.33
CA ILE A 41 -6.32 53.26 -28.29
C ILE A 41 -7.18 54.40 -27.72
N LEU A 42 -6.66 55.16 -26.75
CA LEU A 42 -7.31 56.34 -26.19
C LEU A 42 -7.00 57.60 -27.04
N THR A 43 -7.37 57.58 -28.32
CA THR A 43 -7.39 58.81 -29.14
C THR A 43 -8.65 59.60 -28.79
N GLY A 44 -8.56 60.47 -27.78
CA GLY A 44 -9.71 61.23 -27.29
C GLY A 44 -10.34 62.13 -28.36
N LYS A 45 -11.49 61.71 -28.91
CA LYS A 45 -12.52 62.63 -29.44
C LYS A 45 -13.93 62.02 -29.52
N ALA A 46 -14.31 61.19 -28.56
CA ALA A 46 -15.71 60.79 -28.37
C ALA A 46 -16.12 61.10 -26.92
N THR A 47 -17.05 62.04 -26.73
CA THR A 47 -17.48 62.52 -25.41
C THR A 47 -18.62 61.71 -24.79
N SER A 48 -19.07 60.61 -25.43
CA SER A 48 -20.18 59.78 -24.93
C SER A 48 -20.27 58.40 -25.59
N GLN A 49 -19.17 57.67 -25.73
CA GLN A 49 -19.21 56.28 -26.21
C GLN A 49 -18.72 55.31 -25.13
N THR A 50 -19.46 54.24 -24.92
CA THR A 50 -19.09 53.15 -24.01
C THR A 50 -17.95 52.35 -24.65
N PHE A 51 -16.79 52.29 -24.00
CA PHE A 51 -15.72 51.37 -24.38
C PHE A 51 -15.85 50.09 -23.56
N ASN A 52 -15.82 48.94 -24.22
CA ASN A 52 -15.76 47.65 -23.53
C ASN A 52 -14.30 47.18 -23.52
N LEU A 53 -13.67 47.20 -22.34
CA LEU A 53 -12.37 46.59 -22.11
C LEU A 53 -12.58 45.16 -21.61
N ASN A 54 -12.18 44.17 -22.40
CA ASN A 54 -12.20 42.79 -21.99
C ASN A 54 -10.79 42.36 -21.54
N ILE A 55 -10.59 42.15 -20.24
CA ILE A 55 -9.33 41.63 -19.68
C ILE A 55 -9.54 40.14 -19.43
N SER A 56 -8.82 39.28 -20.16
CA SER A 56 -8.71 37.86 -19.82
C SER A 56 -7.42 37.64 -19.03
N VAL A 57 -7.55 37.23 -17.76
CA VAL A 57 -6.43 36.65 -17.00
C VAL A 57 -6.42 35.15 -17.34
N GLY A 58 -5.30 34.63 -17.85
CA GLY A 58 -5.17 33.20 -18.11
C GLY A 58 -5.15 32.40 -16.81
N ASN A 59 -5.56 31.13 -16.87
CA ASN A 59 -5.43 30.18 -15.78
C ASN A 59 -4.30 29.20 -16.08
N SER A 60 -3.43 28.97 -15.11
CA SER A 60 -2.27 28.10 -15.20
C SER A 60 -2.51 26.86 -14.35
N ALA A 61 -2.45 25.68 -14.95
CA ALA A 61 -2.63 24.44 -14.20
C ALA A 61 -1.54 24.26 -13.13
N PRO A 62 -1.86 23.67 -11.96
CA PRO A 62 -0.86 23.41 -10.94
C PRO A 62 0.18 22.39 -11.43
N ASN A 63 1.40 22.50 -10.94
CA ASN A 63 2.51 21.59 -11.20
C ASN A 63 2.96 20.90 -9.90
N ILE A 64 3.01 19.57 -9.89
CA ILE A 64 3.48 18.82 -8.73
C ILE A 64 5.00 18.68 -8.79
N THR A 65 5.68 19.49 -7.98
CA THR A 65 7.14 19.68 -8.04
C THR A 65 7.93 18.62 -7.29
N ALA A 66 7.36 18.00 -6.27
CA ALA A 66 8.01 16.95 -5.49
C ALA A 66 6.99 15.98 -4.89
N VAL A 67 7.40 14.72 -4.75
CA VAL A 67 6.70 13.68 -3.99
C VAL A 67 7.71 13.07 -3.01
N TYR A 68 7.37 13.12 -1.73
CA TYR A 68 8.19 12.63 -0.63
C TYR A 68 7.65 11.29 -0.15
N ILE A 69 8.19 10.21 -0.71
CA ILE A 69 7.91 8.84 -0.30
C ILE A 69 9.21 8.10 -0.01
N GLY A 70 9.21 7.24 1.01
CA GLY A 70 10.36 6.37 1.28
C GLY A 70 10.59 5.38 0.14
N SER A 71 11.85 5.02 -0.12
CA SER A 71 12.23 4.10 -1.19
C SER A 71 11.68 2.68 -1.02
N SER A 72 11.31 2.29 0.21
CA SER A 72 10.74 0.98 0.49
C SER A 72 9.67 1.02 1.58
N GLN A 73 8.69 0.13 1.45
CA GLN A 73 7.60 -0.05 2.41
C GLN A 73 7.42 -1.54 2.72
N SER A 74 7.19 -1.90 3.98
CA SER A 74 7.02 -3.30 4.38
C SER A 74 5.54 -3.63 4.62
N PRO A 75 5.08 -4.84 4.24
CA PRO A 75 3.73 -5.30 4.53
C PRO A 75 3.40 -5.33 6.02
N SER A 76 2.11 -5.26 6.35
CA SER A 76 1.58 -5.60 7.67
C SER A 76 1.02 -7.01 7.60
N GLU A 77 1.42 -7.91 8.49
CA GLU A 77 0.92 -9.30 8.52
C GLU A 77 -0.63 -9.33 8.55
N GLY A 78 -1.23 -10.08 7.63
CA GLY A 78 -2.67 -10.33 7.56
C GLY A 78 -3.55 -9.09 7.34
N GLY A 79 -2.96 -7.92 7.08
CA GLY A 79 -3.65 -6.64 7.13
C GLY A 79 -3.36 -5.71 5.95
N VAL A 80 -3.65 -4.43 6.17
CA VAL A 80 -3.36 -3.34 5.24
C VAL A 80 -2.29 -2.45 5.86
N ARG A 81 -1.20 -2.22 5.13
CA ARG A 81 -0.22 -1.19 5.46
C ARG A 81 -0.69 0.13 4.87
N ASN A 82 -1.11 1.05 5.74
CA ASN A 82 -1.38 2.43 5.36
C ASN A 82 -0.07 3.21 5.23
N ILE A 83 0.29 3.61 4.01
CA ILE A 83 1.53 4.32 3.72
C ILE A 83 1.19 5.80 3.56
N GLN A 84 1.71 6.61 4.48
CA GLN A 84 1.63 8.06 4.41
C GLN A 84 2.80 8.62 3.59
N PHE A 85 2.51 9.58 2.73
CA PHE A 85 3.52 10.32 1.96
C PHE A 85 3.01 11.72 1.64
N TYR A 86 3.90 12.58 1.15
CA TYR A 86 3.59 13.99 0.91
C TYR A 86 3.89 14.39 -0.52
N PHE A 87 3.23 15.41 -1.03
CA PHE A 87 3.61 16.05 -2.29
C PHE A 87 3.37 17.56 -2.25
N THR A 88 4.13 18.29 -3.06
CA THR A 88 3.99 19.75 -3.18
C THR A 88 3.48 20.12 -4.56
N ALA A 89 2.48 21.00 -4.60
CA ALA A 89 1.90 21.53 -5.82
C ALA A 89 2.14 23.04 -5.90
N ASN A 90 2.70 23.51 -7.02
CA ASN A 90 2.98 24.90 -7.30
C ASN A 90 2.04 25.40 -8.41
N ASP A 91 1.42 26.55 -8.20
CA ASP A 91 0.57 27.21 -9.19
C ASP A 91 1.07 28.66 -9.38
N THR A 92 1.30 29.06 -10.63
CA THR A 92 1.83 30.40 -10.93
C THR A 92 0.84 31.51 -10.60
N ASP A 93 -0.45 31.20 -10.56
CA ASP A 93 -1.56 32.11 -10.26
C ASP A 93 -1.78 32.25 -8.74
N GLY A 94 -1.15 31.39 -7.95
CA GLY A 94 -1.07 31.45 -6.49
C GLY A 94 -1.58 30.18 -5.81
N SER A 95 -1.09 29.92 -4.59
CA SER A 95 -1.46 28.72 -3.83
C SER A 95 -2.94 28.69 -3.44
N ALA A 96 -3.59 29.85 -3.34
CA ALA A 96 -5.02 29.96 -3.13
C ALA A 96 -5.85 29.53 -4.37
N ASN A 97 -5.24 29.45 -5.55
CA ASN A 97 -5.91 28.97 -6.76
C ASN A 97 -6.04 27.45 -6.80
N ILE A 98 -5.23 26.73 -6.00
CA ILE A 98 -5.24 25.27 -5.95
C ILE A 98 -6.44 24.78 -5.12
N ASP A 99 -7.24 23.87 -5.67
CA ASP A 99 -8.34 23.25 -4.94
C ASP A 99 -7.80 22.24 -3.92
N THR A 100 -7.83 22.63 -2.65
CA THR A 100 -7.35 21.83 -1.51
C THR A 100 -8.11 20.50 -1.30
N ALA A 101 -9.32 20.35 -1.86
CA ALA A 101 -10.12 19.14 -1.76
C ALA A 101 -9.92 18.18 -2.96
N SER A 102 -9.27 18.65 -4.02
CA SER A 102 -9.04 17.88 -5.24
C SER A 102 -7.86 16.90 -5.16
N GLY A 103 -7.07 16.97 -4.08
CA GLY A 103 -5.87 16.16 -3.90
C GLY A 103 -6.18 14.66 -3.92
N LYS A 104 -5.56 13.94 -4.86
CA LYS A 104 -5.70 12.49 -5.01
C LYS A 104 -4.35 11.87 -5.25
N ALA A 105 -4.24 10.59 -4.91
CA ALA A 105 -3.07 9.83 -5.28
C ALA A 105 -3.37 8.35 -5.47
N ASN A 106 -2.46 7.65 -6.13
CA ASN A 106 -2.52 6.20 -6.24
C ASN A 106 -1.14 5.57 -6.26
N PHE A 107 -1.11 4.31 -5.84
CA PHE A 107 -0.02 3.40 -6.11
C PHE A 107 -0.45 2.44 -7.20
N THR A 108 0.39 2.31 -8.22
CA THR A 108 0.15 1.42 -9.36
C THR A 108 1.27 0.43 -9.46
N PHE A 109 0.92 -0.85 -9.44
CA PHE A 109 1.79 -1.93 -9.86
C PHE A 109 1.37 -2.40 -11.24
N TYR A 110 2.36 -2.61 -12.10
CA TYR A 110 2.16 -3.12 -13.45
C TYR A 110 3.18 -4.23 -13.72
N ASN A 111 2.70 -5.35 -14.22
CA ASN A 111 3.53 -6.35 -14.87
C ASN A 111 2.86 -6.80 -16.19
N ALA A 112 3.49 -7.75 -16.89
CA ALA A 112 2.99 -8.22 -18.18
C ALA A 112 1.59 -8.89 -18.13
N SER A 113 1.09 -9.25 -16.95
CA SER A 113 -0.14 -10.03 -16.76
C SER A 113 -1.23 -9.32 -15.94
N SER A 114 -0.90 -8.26 -15.19
CA SER A 114 -1.85 -7.55 -14.34
C SER A 114 -1.43 -6.11 -14.05
N THR A 115 -2.46 -5.26 -13.87
CA THR A 115 -2.35 -3.91 -13.30
C THR A 115 -3.13 -3.88 -12.00
N ILE A 116 -2.48 -3.46 -10.92
CA ILE A 116 -3.12 -3.27 -9.61
C ILE A 116 -3.01 -1.79 -9.26
N VAL A 117 -4.15 -1.18 -8.93
CA VAL A 117 -4.20 0.23 -8.52
C VAL A 117 -4.80 0.32 -7.12
N ARG A 118 -4.09 1.00 -6.21
CA ARG A 118 -4.58 1.37 -4.88
C ARG A 118 -4.71 2.89 -4.84
N THR A 119 -5.90 3.40 -4.54
CA THR A 119 -6.17 4.84 -4.61
C THR A 119 -6.40 5.45 -3.24
N ASN A 120 -6.11 6.73 -3.13
CA ASN A 120 -6.61 7.64 -2.12
C ASN A 120 -7.25 8.82 -2.85
N ASN A 121 -8.55 9.02 -2.65
CA ASN A 121 -9.31 10.10 -3.30
C ASN A 121 -9.48 11.34 -2.41
N SER A 122 -8.74 11.43 -1.30
CA SER A 122 -8.95 12.42 -0.24
C SER A 122 -7.62 12.77 0.43
N CYS A 123 -6.64 13.21 -0.35
CA CYS A 123 -5.41 13.76 0.21
C CYS A 123 -5.72 15.09 0.89
N VAL A 124 -5.10 15.33 2.05
CA VAL A 124 -5.39 16.49 2.89
C VAL A 124 -4.35 17.57 2.64
N SER A 125 -4.79 18.80 2.36
CA SER A 125 -3.89 19.96 2.32
C SER A 125 -3.34 20.24 3.72
N LEU A 126 -2.03 20.41 3.82
CA LEU A 126 -1.31 20.81 5.03
C LEU A 126 -1.08 22.32 5.10
N GLY A 127 -1.62 23.07 4.13
CA GLY A 127 -1.45 24.51 4.01
C GLY A 127 -0.36 24.93 3.03
N ALA A 128 -0.25 26.24 2.87
CA ALA A 128 0.70 26.85 1.96
C ALA A 128 2.12 26.86 2.54
N ILE A 129 3.09 26.47 1.72
CA ILE A 129 4.52 26.66 2.00
C ILE A 129 4.91 28.11 1.67
N ASP A 130 4.38 28.62 0.56
CA ASP A 130 4.61 29.98 0.09
C ASP A 130 3.38 30.50 -0.70
N THR A 131 3.49 31.67 -1.33
CA THR A 131 2.39 32.32 -2.08
C THR A 131 1.90 31.54 -3.30
N LYS A 132 2.62 30.51 -3.74
CA LYS A 132 2.37 29.71 -4.96
C LYS A 132 2.34 28.21 -4.70
N THR A 133 2.90 27.74 -3.59
CA THR A 133 3.05 26.31 -3.30
C THR A 133 2.17 25.85 -2.14
N LEU A 134 1.40 24.78 -2.35
CA LEU A 134 0.68 24.02 -1.32
C LEU A 134 1.36 22.67 -1.04
N ASN A 135 1.23 22.20 0.19
CA ASN A 135 1.65 20.87 0.60
C ASN A 135 0.44 19.96 0.86
N PHE A 136 0.54 18.69 0.48
CA PHE A 136 -0.50 17.69 0.67
C PHE A 136 0.04 16.44 1.35
N SER A 137 -0.78 15.85 2.23
CA SER A 137 -0.55 14.53 2.83
C SER A 137 -1.55 13.53 2.24
N CYS A 138 -1.04 12.41 1.75
CA CYS A 138 -1.84 11.30 1.24
C CYS A 138 -1.60 10.05 2.08
N THR A 139 -2.58 9.14 2.11
CA THR A 139 -2.41 7.81 2.73
C THR A 139 -3.03 6.75 1.83
N VAL A 140 -2.21 5.88 1.25
CA VAL A 140 -2.69 4.79 0.38
C VAL A 140 -2.42 3.46 1.08
N GLY A 141 -3.43 2.60 1.13
CA GLY A 141 -3.32 1.27 1.72
C GLY A 141 -2.82 0.24 0.71
N LEU A 142 -1.80 -0.53 1.09
CA LEU A 142 -1.38 -1.76 0.40
C LEU A 142 -1.72 -2.97 1.26
N TRP A 143 -2.24 -4.03 0.63
CA TRP A 143 -2.58 -5.27 1.32
C TRP A 143 -1.34 -6.12 1.56
N TYR A 144 -1.39 -6.98 2.57
CA TYR A 144 -0.32 -7.93 2.87
C TYR A 144 -0.03 -8.90 1.73
N PHE A 145 -0.97 -9.11 0.80
CA PHE A 145 -0.85 -9.98 -0.38
C PHE A 145 -0.53 -9.24 -1.68
N ASP A 146 -0.32 -7.91 -1.62
CA ASP A 146 0.10 -7.16 -2.79
C ASP A 146 1.54 -7.56 -3.21
N PRO A 147 1.84 -7.58 -4.53
CA PRO A 147 3.12 -8.08 -5.06
C PRO A 147 4.39 -7.56 -4.35
N GLN A 148 5.24 -8.50 -3.93
CA GLN A 148 6.51 -8.24 -3.25
C GLN A 148 7.67 -7.92 -4.21
N LEU A 149 8.72 -7.29 -3.67
CA LEU A 149 9.98 -6.93 -4.35
C LEU A 149 9.77 -6.23 -5.70
N SER A 150 8.63 -5.55 -5.81
CA SER A 150 8.11 -4.98 -7.03
C SER A 150 8.15 -3.46 -6.95
N LEU A 151 8.33 -2.82 -8.09
CA LEU A 151 8.32 -1.37 -8.20
C LEU A 151 6.86 -0.88 -8.29
N TRP A 152 6.42 -0.14 -7.27
CA TRP A 152 5.13 0.52 -7.25
C TRP A 152 5.30 1.97 -7.69
N GLY A 153 4.65 2.34 -8.79
CA GLY A 153 4.60 3.72 -9.27
C GLY A 153 3.69 4.55 -8.37
N VAL A 154 4.10 5.78 -8.08
CA VAL A 154 3.35 6.74 -7.28
C VAL A 154 2.85 7.83 -8.19
N THR A 155 1.54 8.03 -8.18
CA THR A 155 0.90 9.13 -8.89
C THR A 155 0.27 10.08 -7.87
N ALA A 156 0.67 11.34 -7.91
CA ALA A 156 -0.01 12.43 -7.21
C ALA A 156 -0.78 13.29 -8.23
N TYR A 157 -1.93 13.81 -7.81
CA TYR A 157 -2.85 14.59 -8.65
C TYR A 157 -3.53 15.68 -7.83
N VAL A 158 -3.70 16.86 -8.43
CA VAL A 158 -4.45 17.99 -7.85
C VAL A 158 -4.98 18.87 -8.97
N THR A 159 -6.09 19.57 -8.74
CA THR A 159 -6.62 20.59 -9.65
C THR A 159 -6.57 21.98 -9.03
N ASP A 160 -6.65 22.99 -9.87
CA ASP A 160 -7.03 24.34 -9.44
C ASP A 160 -8.55 24.51 -9.38
N ASN A 161 -8.98 25.69 -8.93
CA ASN A 161 -10.39 26.08 -8.83
C ASN A 161 -11.09 26.22 -10.19
N SER A 162 -10.33 26.26 -11.29
CA SER A 162 -10.80 26.25 -12.67
C SER A 162 -10.83 24.84 -13.28
N ALA A 163 -10.57 23.81 -12.47
CA ALA A 163 -10.47 22.40 -12.84
C ALA A 163 -9.33 22.04 -13.81
N ALA A 164 -8.32 22.91 -13.99
CA ALA A 164 -7.10 22.50 -14.67
C ALA A 164 -6.24 21.65 -13.72
N ALA A 165 -5.57 20.63 -14.27
CA ALA A 165 -5.01 19.55 -13.46
C ALA A 165 -3.49 19.44 -13.57
N GLY A 166 -2.86 19.17 -12.43
CA GLY A 166 -1.45 18.80 -12.29
C GLY A 166 -1.31 17.33 -11.90
N GLN A 167 -0.31 16.65 -12.47
CA GLN A 167 0.00 15.26 -12.14
C GLN A 167 1.51 15.03 -12.10
N ASN A 168 1.98 14.19 -11.17
CA ASN A 168 3.34 13.67 -11.16
C ASN A 168 3.31 12.14 -11.02
N THR A 169 3.97 11.44 -11.94
CA THR A 169 4.01 9.97 -12.06
C THR A 169 5.43 9.40 -11.99
N THR A 170 6.41 10.23 -11.62
CA THR A 170 7.85 9.90 -11.76
C THR A 170 8.42 9.12 -10.56
N ASN A 171 7.69 9.11 -9.43
CA ASN A 171 8.17 8.53 -8.19
C ASN A 171 7.74 7.06 -8.07
N ASN A 172 8.55 6.30 -7.34
CA ASN A 172 8.30 4.89 -7.09
C ASN A 172 8.88 4.45 -5.75
N PHE A 173 8.43 3.30 -5.28
CA PHE A 173 9.00 2.61 -4.11
C PHE A 173 8.92 1.09 -4.29
N THR A 174 9.71 0.37 -3.52
CA THR A 174 9.65 -1.10 -3.47
C THR A 174 8.78 -1.55 -2.31
N TYR A 175 7.80 -2.41 -2.59
CA TYR A 175 7.06 -3.11 -1.52
C TYR A 175 7.80 -4.37 -1.13
N GLN A 176 8.25 -4.46 0.11
CA GLN A 176 9.14 -5.53 0.57
C GLN A 176 8.39 -6.87 0.72
N SER A 177 9.17 -7.93 0.85
CA SER A 177 8.67 -9.26 1.20
C SER A 177 8.47 -9.38 2.72
N LEU A 178 7.40 -10.07 3.11
CA LEU A 178 7.13 -10.53 4.47
C LEU A 178 6.86 -12.03 4.44
N GLN A 179 7.69 -12.80 5.14
CA GLN A 179 7.45 -14.22 5.42
C GLN A 179 6.66 -14.32 6.72
N ALA A 180 5.38 -14.67 6.62
CA ALA A 180 4.51 -14.85 7.77
C ALA A 180 3.41 -15.87 7.45
N PHE A 181 3.04 -16.68 8.44
CA PHE A 181 1.93 -17.60 8.33
C PHE A 181 1.29 -17.84 9.70
N VAL A 182 0.01 -18.18 9.69
CA VAL A 182 -0.73 -18.62 10.86
C VAL A 182 -1.18 -20.06 10.65
N LEU A 183 -1.03 -20.89 11.68
CA LEU A 183 -1.42 -22.30 11.71
C LEU A 183 -2.70 -22.49 12.55
N HIS A 184 -3.63 -23.32 12.07
CA HIS A 184 -4.79 -23.77 12.83
C HIS A 184 -5.16 -25.22 12.47
N PRO A 185 -5.59 -26.08 13.41
CA PRO A 185 -5.64 -25.85 14.85
C PRO A 185 -4.24 -25.75 15.49
N SER A 186 -4.17 -25.18 16.69
CA SER A 186 -2.90 -25.01 17.43
C SER A 186 -2.40 -26.29 18.11
N ALA A 187 -3.26 -27.31 18.22
CA ALA A 187 -2.93 -28.62 18.75
C ALA A 187 -3.58 -29.71 17.89
N LEU A 188 -2.88 -30.82 17.69
CA LEU A 188 -3.38 -32.01 17.00
C LEU A 188 -4.04 -32.97 18.01
N THR A 189 -5.20 -33.54 17.68
CA THR A 189 -5.94 -34.46 18.56
C THR A 189 -6.32 -35.77 17.89
N PHE A 190 -6.30 -36.85 18.66
CA PHE A 190 -6.90 -38.14 18.31
C PHE A 190 -7.85 -38.55 19.43
N ASN A 191 -9.16 -38.34 19.25
CA ASN A 191 -10.14 -38.43 20.34
C ASN A 191 -10.30 -39.82 20.96
N SER A 192 -10.09 -40.89 20.19
CA SER A 192 -10.14 -42.26 20.71
C SER A 192 -9.32 -43.17 19.81
N ILE A 193 -8.23 -43.71 20.36
CA ILE A 193 -7.38 -44.68 19.67
C ILE A 193 -7.51 -46.02 20.35
N ASN A 194 -8.01 -47.01 19.62
CA ASN A 194 -8.09 -48.38 20.11
C ASN A 194 -6.76 -49.11 19.94
N PRO A 195 -6.41 -50.01 20.87
CA PRO A 195 -5.22 -50.86 20.72
C PRO A 195 -5.29 -51.66 19.42
N GLY A 196 -4.19 -51.70 18.67
CA GLY A 196 -4.13 -52.37 17.37
C GLY A 196 -4.88 -51.66 16.22
N GLY A 197 -5.47 -50.49 16.48
CA GLY A 197 -6.11 -49.68 15.45
C GLY A 197 -5.12 -49.26 14.36
N THR A 198 -5.57 -49.23 13.11
CA THR A 198 -4.75 -48.82 11.96
C THR A 198 -5.41 -47.69 11.20
N ASN A 199 -4.61 -46.91 10.47
CA ASN A 199 -5.08 -45.91 9.52
C ASN A 199 -6.16 -44.98 10.10
N THR A 200 -5.84 -44.36 11.24
CA THR A 200 -6.74 -43.44 11.92
C THR A 200 -6.28 -42.01 11.67
N SER A 201 -7.06 -41.21 10.94
CA SER A 201 -6.78 -39.78 10.76
C SER A 201 -7.02 -39.00 12.05
N SER A 202 -6.35 -37.87 12.18
CA SER A 202 -6.57 -36.94 13.30
C SER A 202 -8.01 -36.44 13.34
N SER A 203 -8.53 -36.21 14.55
CA SER A 203 -9.92 -35.80 14.76
C SER A 203 -10.17 -34.32 14.49
N ASN A 204 -9.13 -33.52 14.29
CA ASN A 204 -9.22 -32.09 14.03
C ASN A 204 -8.41 -31.64 12.81
N ASP A 205 -8.28 -32.55 11.83
CA ASP A 205 -7.72 -32.24 10.52
C ASP A 205 -8.67 -31.41 9.65
N PRO A 206 -8.15 -30.65 8.66
CA PRO A 206 -6.72 -30.46 8.38
C PRO A 206 -6.02 -29.49 9.35
N LEU A 207 -4.69 -29.65 9.46
CA LEU A 207 -3.78 -28.57 9.82
C LEU A 207 -3.73 -27.56 8.66
N VAL A 208 -4.37 -26.42 8.86
CA VAL A 208 -4.49 -25.31 7.92
C VAL A 208 -3.37 -24.31 8.15
N LEU A 209 -2.52 -24.10 7.15
CA LEU A 209 -1.54 -23.03 7.10
C LEU A 209 -2.09 -21.90 6.25
N ASN A 210 -2.23 -20.71 6.82
CA ASN A 210 -2.64 -19.49 6.13
C ASN A 210 -1.44 -18.58 5.96
N ASN A 211 -1.07 -18.25 4.73
CA ASN A 211 -0.02 -17.27 4.45
C ASN A 211 -0.54 -15.87 4.76
N THR A 212 0.03 -15.25 5.79
CA THR A 212 -0.33 -13.91 6.26
C THR A 212 0.68 -12.86 5.78
N GLY A 213 1.63 -13.24 4.93
CA GLY A 213 2.55 -12.36 4.22
C GLY A 213 2.37 -12.36 2.70
N ASN A 214 3.32 -11.74 1.97
CA ASN A 214 3.38 -11.74 0.49
C ASN A 214 4.51 -12.62 -0.06
N TYR A 215 5.12 -13.47 0.76
CA TYR A 215 6.14 -14.41 0.29
C TYR A 215 5.49 -15.69 -0.25
N HIS A 216 5.92 -16.15 -1.42
CA HIS A 216 5.47 -17.42 -2.00
C HIS A 216 6.36 -18.56 -1.51
N PHE A 217 5.84 -19.44 -0.65
CA PHE A 217 6.54 -20.64 -0.21
C PHE A 217 6.25 -21.79 -1.17
N SER A 218 7.20 -22.10 -2.07
CA SER A 218 7.08 -23.22 -3.04
C SER A 218 8.06 -24.34 -2.74
N GLN A 219 7.80 -25.51 -3.32
CA GLN A 219 8.68 -26.68 -3.21
C GLN A 219 10.16 -26.41 -3.56
N THR A 220 10.40 -25.42 -4.43
CA THR A 220 11.73 -25.04 -4.93
C THR A 220 12.39 -23.88 -4.18
N THR A 221 11.61 -23.09 -3.43
CA THR A 221 12.08 -21.85 -2.78
C THR A 221 11.89 -21.82 -1.28
N ALA A 222 10.93 -22.59 -0.74
CA ALA A 222 10.70 -22.83 0.68
C ALA A 222 9.65 -23.94 0.92
N ASN A 223 10.01 -25.01 1.65
CA ASN A 223 9.12 -26.15 1.90
C ASN A 223 8.36 -26.01 3.22
N VAL A 224 7.09 -26.44 3.24
CA VAL A 224 6.38 -26.71 4.50
C VAL A 224 6.97 -27.96 5.13
N SER A 225 7.42 -27.85 6.38
CA SER A 225 8.05 -28.95 7.10
C SER A 225 7.50 -29.06 8.51
N ILE A 226 7.24 -30.29 8.96
CA ILE A 226 6.70 -30.55 10.30
C ILE A 226 7.69 -31.39 11.10
N ASN A 227 7.91 -31.03 12.36
CA ASN A 227 8.64 -31.81 13.33
C ASN A 227 7.66 -32.36 14.37
N ALA A 228 7.57 -33.68 14.45
CA ALA A 228 6.68 -34.38 15.35
C ALA A 228 7.37 -34.79 16.66
N THR A 229 6.58 -34.75 17.71
CA THR A 229 6.86 -35.33 19.03
C THR A 229 5.89 -36.50 19.26
N ASP A 230 6.20 -37.38 20.21
CA ASP A 230 5.26 -38.44 20.58
C ASP A 230 4.02 -37.81 21.25
N LEU A 231 2.84 -38.36 20.96
CA LEU A 231 1.59 -37.91 21.56
C LEU A 231 1.32 -38.72 22.83
N ALA A 232 1.19 -38.05 23.97
CA ALA A 232 0.88 -38.71 25.23
C ALA A 232 -0.63 -38.93 25.37
N GLY A 233 -1.02 -40.01 26.07
CA GLY A 233 -2.41 -40.25 26.44
C GLY A 233 -2.92 -39.18 27.39
N GLU A 234 -4.13 -38.68 27.16
CA GLU A 234 -4.72 -37.61 27.97
C GLU A 234 -5.25 -38.10 29.31
N ALA A 235 -5.79 -39.32 29.37
CA ALA A 235 -6.28 -39.93 30.61
C ALA A 235 -5.16 -40.61 31.40
N ASN A 236 -4.25 -41.28 30.70
CA ASN A 236 -3.08 -41.92 31.26
C ASN A 236 -1.84 -41.62 30.40
N GLY A 237 -1.06 -40.64 30.86
CA GLY A 237 0.17 -40.19 30.21
C GLY A 237 1.34 -41.18 30.29
N ALA A 238 1.17 -42.38 30.86
CA ALA A 238 2.18 -43.45 30.77
C ALA A 238 2.20 -44.12 29.39
N TYR A 239 1.14 -43.94 28.60
CA TYR A 239 1.04 -44.45 27.23
C TYR A 239 1.27 -43.33 26.22
N ALA A 240 1.93 -43.65 25.11
CA ALA A 240 2.21 -42.68 24.05
C ALA A 240 2.11 -43.31 22.66
N LEU A 241 1.69 -42.50 21.70
CA LEU A 241 1.83 -42.80 20.27
C LEU A 241 3.15 -42.22 19.78
N TYR A 242 4.04 -43.09 19.32
CA TYR A 242 5.34 -42.67 18.83
C TYR A 242 5.22 -41.92 17.50
N ALA A 243 5.99 -40.83 17.36
CA ALA A 243 5.99 -39.97 16.19
C ALA A 243 6.18 -40.75 14.88
N ASN A 244 6.98 -41.82 14.90
CA ASN A 244 7.27 -42.64 13.72
C ASN A 244 6.09 -43.44 13.18
N ASN A 245 5.00 -43.58 13.95
CA ASN A 245 3.77 -44.24 13.50
C ASN A 245 2.85 -43.28 12.74
N PHE A 246 3.20 -42.01 12.65
CA PHE A 246 2.42 -41.02 11.91
C PHE A 246 2.96 -40.79 10.51
N THR A 247 2.02 -40.53 9.59
CA THR A 247 2.28 -40.01 8.26
C THR A 247 1.63 -38.64 8.11
N VAL A 248 2.23 -37.82 7.25
CA VAL A 248 1.74 -36.49 6.92
C VAL A 248 1.67 -36.30 5.42
N GLY A 249 0.64 -35.63 4.92
CA GLY A 249 0.48 -35.32 3.50
C GLY A 249 -0.46 -34.14 3.28
N ASN A 250 -0.58 -33.69 2.03
CA ASN A 250 -1.50 -32.59 1.66
C ASN A 250 -2.77 -33.09 0.93
N THR A 251 -2.95 -34.42 0.85
CA THR A 251 -4.11 -35.08 0.25
C THR A 251 -4.76 -35.96 1.32
N THR A 252 -6.09 -36.04 1.33
CA THR A 252 -6.87 -36.89 2.26
C THR A 252 -7.90 -37.73 1.51
N GLY A 253 -8.32 -38.82 2.13
CA GLY A 253 -9.42 -39.68 1.67
C GLY A 253 -8.94 -40.90 0.89
N GLY A 254 -9.89 -41.66 0.34
CA GLY A 254 -9.63 -42.95 -0.32
C GLY A 254 -9.88 -44.15 0.59
N SER A 255 -9.66 -45.35 0.05
CA SER A 255 -9.75 -46.62 0.77
C SER A 255 -8.65 -47.58 0.28
N PRO A 256 -7.53 -47.74 1.01
CA PRO A 256 -7.22 -47.09 2.29
C PRO A 256 -6.99 -45.57 2.16
N LEU A 257 -7.07 -44.87 3.29
CA LEU A 257 -6.84 -43.42 3.38
C LEU A 257 -5.43 -43.05 2.89
N ILE A 258 -5.34 -42.13 1.93
CA ILE A 258 -4.09 -41.76 1.27
C ILE A 258 -3.11 -41.06 2.22
N GLU A 259 -3.61 -40.32 3.20
CA GLU A 259 -2.80 -39.68 4.24
C GLU A 259 -2.13 -40.70 5.16
N CYS A 260 -2.57 -41.96 5.17
CA CYS A 260 -2.08 -43.05 6.01
C CYS A 260 -1.04 -43.93 5.29
N GLY A 261 -0.07 -43.33 4.61
CA GLY A 261 1.01 -44.06 3.92
C GLY A 261 0.80 -44.23 2.41
N GLY A 262 -0.20 -43.58 1.82
CA GLY A 262 -0.40 -43.52 0.38
C GLY A 262 0.54 -42.55 -0.34
N ALA A 263 0.39 -42.43 -1.66
CA ALA A 263 1.23 -41.56 -2.49
C ALA A 263 1.15 -40.09 -2.04
N GLY A 264 2.31 -39.44 -1.86
CA GLY A 264 2.38 -38.05 -1.40
C GLY A 264 2.19 -37.88 0.11
N SER A 265 2.09 -38.97 0.87
CA SER A 265 2.24 -38.97 2.33
C SER A 265 3.67 -39.39 2.73
N PHE A 266 4.09 -38.92 3.90
CA PHE A 266 5.46 -39.07 4.36
C PHE A 266 5.48 -39.51 5.82
N PHE A 267 6.21 -40.59 6.13
CA PHE A 267 6.44 -40.98 7.51
C PHE A 267 7.18 -39.89 8.28
N MET A 268 6.67 -39.60 9.46
CA MET A 268 7.26 -38.68 10.40
C MET A 268 8.43 -39.34 11.12
N THR A 269 9.29 -38.53 11.72
CA THR A 269 10.38 -39.00 12.56
C THR A 269 10.44 -38.10 13.79
N LYS A 270 10.56 -38.71 14.97
CA LYS A 270 10.64 -37.97 16.22
C LYS A 270 11.77 -36.94 16.18
N SER A 271 11.46 -35.70 16.54
CA SER A 271 12.45 -34.62 16.69
C SER A 271 13.20 -34.27 15.39
N ALA A 272 12.67 -34.63 14.22
CA ALA A 272 13.23 -34.27 12.93
C ALA A 272 12.16 -33.65 12.02
N TYR A 273 12.54 -32.59 11.30
CA TYR A 273 11.64 -31.98 10.31
C TYR A 273 11.48 -32.90 9.11
N LYS A 274 10.22 -33.22 8.79
CA LYS A 274 9.84 -33.87 7.55
C LYS A 274 9.24 -32.86 6.59
N ASN A 275 9.83 -32.75 5.41
CA ASN A 275 9.32 -31.90 4.34
C ASN A 275 8.08 -32.54 3.72
N ILE A 276 7.02 -31.76 3.58
CA ILE A 276 5.82 -32.14 2.84
C ILE A 276 6.00 -31.57 1.44
N THR A 277 6.73 -32.28 0.59
CA THR A 277 7.14 -31.71 -0.71
C THR A 277 5.95 -31.41 -1.60
N SER A 278 4.77 -31.97 -1.37
CA SER A 278 3.56 -31.63 -2.11
C SER A 278 2.86 -30.36 -1.62
N ALA A 279 3.18 -29.87 -0.41
CA ALA A 279 2.56 -28.68 0.15
C ALA A 279 3.18 -27.40 -0.44
N VAL A 280 2.34 -26.59 -1.09
CA VAL A 280 2.67 -25.24 -1.55
C VAL A 280 1.86 -24.26 -0.72
N LEU A 281 2.50 -23.18 -0.28
CA LEU A 281 1.85 -22.10 0.46
C LEU A 281 2.12 -20.78 -0.27
N GLY A 282 1.30 -20.51 -1.29
CA GLY A 282 1.35 -19.24 -2.01
C GLY A 282 0.90 -18.07 -1.13
N TYR A 283 1.14 -16.84 -1.58
CA TYR A 283 0.51 -15.66 -1.00
C TYR A 283 -0.76 -15.31 -1.78
N GLY A 284 -1.61 -14.48 -1.16
CA GLY A 284 -2.90 -14.11 -1.76
C GLY A 284 -3.91 -13.67 -0.71
N ASN A 285 -5.08 -13.28 -1.17
CA ASN A 285 -6.17 -12.83 -0.31
C ASN A 285 -6.87 -14.02 0.35
N LEU A 286 -6.66 -14.23 1.65
CA LEU A 286 -7.32 -15.30 2.42
C LEU A 286 -8.84 -15.14 2.46
N SER A 287 -9.36 -13.91 2.33
CA SER A 287 -10.82 -13.65 2.31
C SER A 287 -11.48 -14.04 0.98
N ALA A 288 -10.69 -14.35 -0.06
CA ALA A 288 -11.23 -14.82 -1.34
C ALA A 288 -11.77 -16.26 -1.28
N GLY A 289 -11.37 -17.02 -0.25
CA GLY A 289 -11.74 -18.43 -0.09
C GLY A 289 -11.05 -19.34 -1.10
N SER A 290 -11.61 -20.55 -1.28
CA SER A 290 -11.17 -21.56 -2.25
C SER A 290 -9.71 -22.01 -2.12
N GLY A 291 -9.14 -21.95 -0.91
CA GLY A 291 -7.75 -22.34 -0.67
C GLY A 291 -6.69 -21.32 -1.12
N THR A 292 -7.11 -20.10 -1.50
CA THR A 292 -6.15 -19.04 -1.85
C THR A 292 -5.26 -18.71 -0.66
N ALA A 293 -3.94 -18.70 -0.88
CA ALA A 293 -2.94 -18.44 0.15
C ALA A 293 -2.99 -19.41 1.34
N GLN A 294 -3.57 -20.59 1.15
CA GLN A 294 -3.78 -21.59 2.18
C GLN A 294 -3.17 -22.93 1.75
N SER A 295 -2.67 -23.69 2.71
CA SER A 295 -2.19 -25.06 2.51
C SER A 295 -2.78 -25.95 3.59
N ASN A 296 -3.37 -27.07 3.19
CA ASN A 296 -3.93 -28.05 4.10
C ASN A 296 -2.97 -29.23 4.24
N THR A 297 -2.76 -29.64 5.48
CA THR A 297 -1.96 -30.80 5.83
C THR A 297 -2.81 -31.74 6.67
N TYR A 298 -2.73 -33.04 6.35
CA TYR A 298 -3.47 -34.11 7.00
C TYR A 298 -2.48 -35.03 7.69
N VAL A 299 -2.84 -35.48 8.90
CA VAL A 299 -2.02 -36.34 9.74
C VAL A 299 -2.77 -37.62 10.03
N CYS A 300 -2.10 -38.75 9.80
CA CYS A 300 -2.67 -40.06 10.10
C CYS A 300 -1.76 -40.91 10.97
N LEU A 301 -2.36 -41.61 11.93
CA LEU A 301 -1.75 -42.71 12.64
C LEU A 301 -1.89 -43.99 11.80
N THR A 302 -0.77 -44.56 11.37
CA THR A 302 -0.76 -45.79 10.56
C THR A 302 -1.04 -47.04 11.41
N LEU A 303 -0.52 -47.08 12.64
CA LEU A 303 -0.73 -48.19 13.59
C LEU A 303 -0.63 -47.70 15.04
N ALA A 304 -1.64 -48.05 15.83
CA ALA A 304 -1.65 -48.00 17.28
C ALA A 304 -1.13 -49.34 17.84
N GLY A 305 -0.16 -49.30 18.75
CA GLY A 305 0.33 -50.51 19.42
C GLY A 305 -0.76 -51.24 20.20
N ASN A 306 -0.64 -52.56 20.33
CA ASN A 306 -1.57 -53.39 21.09
C ASN A 306 -1.44 -53.17 22.61
N GLU A 307 -0.30 -52.62 23.04
CA GLU A 307 0.02 -52.28 24.43
C GLU A 307 -0.66 -51.01 24.93
N LEU A 308 -1.27 -50.22 24.05
CA LEU A 308 -1.95 -48.98 24.39
C LEU A 308 -3.27 -49.25 25.11
N THR A 309 -3.84 -48.20 25.70
CA THR A 309 -5.23 -48.20 26.19
C THR A 309 -6.10 -47.33 25.30
N SER A 310 -7.39 -47.64 25.24
CA SER A 310 -8.38 -46.79 24.56
C SER A 310 -8.51 -45.47 25.31
N GLN A 311 -8.03 -44.38 24.70
CA GLN A 311 -8.09 -43.01 25.22
C GLN A 311 -7.78 -42.01 24.11
N ALA A 312 -7.91 -40.72 24.42
CA ALA A 312 -7.42 -39.66 23.56
C ALA A 312 -5.89 -39.51 23.67
N TYR A 313 -5.26 -39.14 22.56
CA TYR A 313 -3.83 -38.82 22.51
C TYR A 313 -3.64 -37.46 21.83
N SER A 314 -2.81 -36.61 22.41
CA SER A 314 -2.57 -35.26 21.87
C SER A 314 -1.21 -34.71 22.25
N THR A 315 -0.88 -33.55 21.68
CA THR A 315 0.28 -32.75 22.05
C THR A 315 0.13 -32.04 23.40
N GLY A 316 -1.09 -32.03 23.98
CA GLY A 316 -1.42 -31.37 25.25
C GLY A 316 -1.53 -32.30 26.45
N GLY A 317 -1.30 -33.60 26.30
CA GLY A 317 -1.41 -34.58 27.39
C GLY A 317 -0.45 -34.32 28.57
N PRO A 318 -0.74 -34.86 29.78
CA PRO A 318 -0.02 -34.54 31.02
C PRO A 318 1.47 -34.89 31.03
N ASN A 319 1.92 -35.80 30.16
CA ASN A 319 3.33 -36.15 29.94
C ASN A 319 3.76 -35.90 28.48
N SER A 320 3.19 -34.89 27.82
CA SER A 320 3.50 -34.65 26.40
C SER A 320 4.95 -34.24 26.19
N ASN A 321 5.51 -34.64 25.05
CA ASN A 321 6.86 -34.28 24.63
C ASN A 321 6.92 -32.88 23.99
N GLY A 322 5.92 -32.03 24.23
CA GLY A 322 5.75 -30.71 23.62
C GLY A 322 4.95 -30.73 22.31
N ALA A 323 4.63 -29.53 21.81
CA ALA A 323 3.87 -29.35 20.57
C ALA A 323 4.69 -29.75 19.33
N TRP A 324 3.98 -30.23 18.31
CA TRP A 324 4.55 -30.34 16.97
C TRP A 324 4.85 -28.95 16.45
N THR A 325 5.98 -28.80 15.76
CA THR A 325 6.36 -27.50 15.19
C THR A 325 6.32 -27.55 13.69
N VAL A 326 5.83 -26.47 13.10
CA VAL A 326 5.76 -26.28 11.65
C VAL A 326 6.71 -25.15 11.30
N LYS A 327 7.49 -25.33 10.24
CA LYS A 327 8.26 -24.25 9.63
C LYS A 327 7.98 -24.19 8.13
N VAL A 328 8.11 -22.99 7.60
CA VAL A 328 8.12 -22.72 6.16
C VAL A 328 9.46 -22.06 5.87
N GLY A 329 10.23 -22.59 4.92
CA GLY A 329 11.58 -22.10 4.63
C GLY A 329 12.33 -22.91 3.58
#